data_AF-A0A212JNW2-F1
#
_entry.id   AF-A0A212JNW2-F1
#
_cell.length_a   1.000
_cell.length_b   1.000
_cell.length_c   1.000
_cell.angle_alpha   90.00
_cell.angle_beta   90.00
_cell.angle_gamma   90.00
#
_symmetry.space_group_name_H-M   'P 1'
#
loop_
_entity.id
_entity.type
_entity.pdbx_description
1 polymer ?
#
loop_
_entity_poly.entity_id
_entity_poly.type
_entity_poly.pdbx_seq_one_letter_code
_entity_poly.pdbx_strand_id
1 'polypeptide(L)'
;MKTSIKFIIILLCSLIIAIIAFFIWYSDTGKENQYYIKEANMYIKTYPSREAVIIAFSDNVMGDFSDSLDYVKVYKGNDYGTGILLDPNEKMVIHILGNSLKERHWQKYKQGDKEISSNDTVYFEKKEDGGYLLKYPYIEISFELVGSSEKVLSKNRDNIYYTEIKPID
;
A
#
# COMPACT_ATOMS: atom_id res chain seq x y z
N MET A 1 32.69 45.35 -6.20
CA MET A 1 31.71 45.21 -5.08
C MET A 1 30.28 44.94 -5.55
N LYS A 2 29.66 45.73 -6.44
CA LYS A 2 28.26 45.52 -6.85
C LYS A 2 28.00 44.21 -7.62
N THR A 3 28.97 43.74 -8.41
CA THR A 3 28.88 42.48 -9.18
C THR A 3 28.94 41.24 -8.28
N SER A 4 29.78 41.27 -7.25
CA SER A 4 29.95 40.18 -6.28
C SER A 4 28.69 39.95 -5.45
N ILE A 5 28.01 41.03 -5.05
CA ILE A 5 26.73 40.95 -4.30
C ILE A 5 25.63 40.32 -5.17
N LYS A 6 25.52 40.72 -6.44
CA LYS A 6 24.57 40.11 -7.38
C LYS A 6 24.83 38.62 -7.59
N PHE A 7 26.09 38.23 -7.68
CA PHE A 7 26.48 36.81 -7.80
C PHE A 7 26.10 36.00 -6.56
N ILE A 8 26.34 36.54 -5.36
CA ILE A 8 25.94 35.90 -4.09
C ILE A 8 24.41 35.72 -4.01
N ILE A 9 23.65 36.73 -4.42
CA ILE A 9 22.17 36.65 -4.44
C ILE A 9 21.70 35.56 -5.40
N ILE A 10 22.25 35.49 -6.62
CA ILE A 10 21.90 34.45 -7.59
C ILE A 10 22.22 33.07 -7.03
N LEU A 11 23.40 32.90 -6.42
CA LEU A 11 23.81 31.63 -5.84
C LEU A 11 22.87 31.18 -4.70
N LEU A 12 22.49 32.11 -3.83
CA LEU A 12 21.52 31.85 -2.75
C LEU A 12 20.13 31.48 -3.30
N CYS A 13 19.64 32.20 -4.31
CA CYS A 13 18.37 31.87 -4.96
C CYS A 13 18.41 30.47 -5.59
N SER A 14 19.48 30.12 -6.31
CA SER A 14 19.66 28.78 -6.88
C SER A 14 19.71 27.69 -5.81
N LEU A 15 20.38 27.94 -4.68
CA LEU A 15 20.44 27.01 -3.55
C LEU A 15 19.05 26.80 -2.92
N ILE A 16 18.29 27.88 -2.72
CA ILE A 16 16.92 27.79 -2.19
C ILE A 16 16.03 26.96 -3.12
N ILE A 17 16.10 27.19 -4.44
CA ILE A 17 15.34 26.42 -5.43
C ILE A 17 15.73 24.94 -5.37
N ALA A 18 17.02 24.62 -5.27
CA ALA A 18 17.50 23.25 -5.17
C ALA A 18 17.00 22.55 -3.89
N ILE A 19 17.00 23.26 -2.75
CA ILE A 19 16.45 22.74 -1.48
C ILE A 19 14.96 22.47 -1.62
N ILE A 20 14.18 23.41 -2.17
CA ILE A 20 12.73 23.22 -2.38
C ILE A 20 12.46 22.04 -3.32
N ALA A 21 13.20 21.94 -4.43
CA ALA A 21 13.08 20.83 -5.36
C ALA A 21 13.40 19.48 -4.69
N PHE A 22 14.42 19.44 -3.84
CA PHE A 22 14.76 18.25 -3.06
C PHE A 22 13.66 17.89 -2.05
N PHE A 23 13.08 18.86 -1.36
CA PHE A 23 11.97 18.63 -0.43
C PHE A 23 10.73 18.07 -1.13
N ILE A 24 10.36 18.63 -2.28
CA ILE A 24 9.25 18.11 -3.10
C ILE A 24 9.55 16.69 -3.58
N TRP A 25 10.78 16.46 -4.05
CA TRP A 25 11.21 15.15 -4.53
C TRP A 25 11.20 14.09 -3.42
N TYR A 26 11.69 14.44 -2.23
CA TYR A 26 11.70 13.56 -1.07
C TYR A 26 10.28 13.35 -0.51
N SER A 27 9.46 14.39 -0.46
CA SER A 27 8.10 14.27 0.08
C SER A 27 7.29 13.28 -0.73
N ASP A 28 7.37 13.28 -2.07
CA ASP A 28 6.57 12.39 -2.93
C ASP A 28 6.91 10.90 -2.80
N THR A 29 8.02 10.55 -2.13
CA THR A 29 8.45 9.16 -1.95
C THR A 29 7.62 8.47 -0.88
N GLY A 30 7.31 9.15 0.24
CA GLY A 30 6.66 8.52 1.41
C GLY A 30 7.66 7.88 2.38
N LYS A 31 7.15 7.19 3.40
CA LYS A 31 7.94 6.45 4.39
C LYS A 31 7.56 4.98 4.38
N GLU A 32 8.53 4.12 4.67
CA GLU A 32 8.24 2.71 4.92
C GLU A 32 7.40 2.56 6.18
N ASN A 33 6.36 1.75 6.11
CA ASN A 33 5.57 1.37 7.29
C ASN A 33 5.41 -0.13 7.33
N GLN A 34 5.43 -0.69 8.54
CA GLN A 34 5.14 -2.10 8.78
C GLN A 34 3.84 -2.23 9.55
N TYR A 35 3.03 -3.22 9.20
CA TYR A 35 1.74 -3.51 9.80
C TYR A 35 1.68 -4.97 10.18
N TYR A 36 0.94 -5.28 11.24
CA TYR A 36 0.62 -6.65 11.62
C TYR A 36 -0.88 -6.89 11.48
N ILE A 37 -1.25 -7.82 10.59
CA ILE A 37 -2.63 -8.24 10.35
C ILE A 37 -2.88 -9.45 11.25
N LYS A 38 -3.47 -9.18 12.42
CA LYS A 38 -3.63 -10.16 13.49
C LYS A 38 -4.41 -11.39 13.04
N GLU A 39 -5.47 -11.18 12.28
CA GLU A 39 -6.39 -12.22 11.87
C GLU A 39 -5.78 -13.18 10.85
N ALA A 40 -4.89 -12.68 9.97
CA ALA A 40 -4.13 -13.50 9.03
C ALA A 40 -2.82 -14.02 9.63
N ASN A 41 -2.39 -13.51 10.79
CA ASN A 41 -1.07 -13.73 11.38
C ASN A 41 0.04 -13.43 10.36
N MET A 42 0.00 -12.23 9.77
CA MET A 42 0.86 -11.80 8.68
C MET A 42 1.37 -10.39 8.92
N TYR A 43 2.64 -10.17 8.59
CA TYR A 43 3.24 -8.85 8.49
C TYR A 43 3.14 -8.33 7.07
N ILE A 44 2.78 -7.07 6.94
CA ILE A 44 2.78 -6.34 5.68
C ILE A 44 3.71 -5.16 5.83
N LYS A 45 4.64 -4.96 4.90
CA LYS A 45 5.52 -3.79 4.89
C LYS A 45 5.44 -3.08 3.55
N THR A 46 5.34 -1.76 3.60
CA THR A 46 5.28 -0.91 2.41
C THR A 46 6.65 -0.27 2.17
N TYR A 47 7.12 -0.33 0.93
CA TYR A 47 8.34 0.33 0.48
C TYR A 47 7.94 1.30 -0.63
N PRO A 48 7.62 2.56 -0.27
CA PRO A 48 7.11 3.50 -1.24
C PRO A 48 8.28 4.14 -2.02
N SER A 49 8.05 4.33 -3.30
CA SER A 49 8.91 5.06 -4.24
C SER A 49 8.09 6.17 -4.92
N ARG A 50 8.72 7.01 -5.73
CA ARG A 50 7.99 8.07 -6.44
C ARG A 50 6.91 7.55 -7.39
N GLU A 51 7.17 6.43 -8.05
CA GLU A 51 6.29 5.91 -9.12
C GLU A 51 5.40 4.75 -8.66
N ALA A 52 5.78 4.07 -7.58
CA ALA A 52 5.09 2.88 -7.11
C ALA A 52 5.27 2.67 -5.61
N VAL A 53 4.41 1.85 -5.02
CA VAL A 53 4.58 1.30 -3.67
C VAL A 53 4.71 -0.21 -3.81
N ILE A 54 5.78 -0.76 -3.21
CA ILE A 54 5.91 -2.20 -3.05
C ILE A 54 5.24 -2.58 -1.74
N ILE A 55 4.33 -3.54 -1.78
CA ILE A 55 3.67 -4.11 -0.61
C ILE A 55 4.21 -5.53 -0.45
N ALA A 56 5.01 -5.74 0.58
CA ALA A 56 5.64 -7.03 0.89
C ALA A 56 4.89 -7.76 2.00
N PHE A 57 4.95 -9.10 1.97
CA PHE A 57 4.24 -10.01 2.87
C PHE A 57 5.22 -10.98 3.53
N SER A 58 5.01 -11.26 4.82
CA SER A 58 5.85 -12.20 5.57
C SER A 58 5.13 -12.71 6.81
N ASP A 59 5.53 -13.89 7.30
CA ASP A 59 5.11 -14.39 8.62
C ASP A 59 5.93 -13.76 9.76
N ASN A 60 7.02 -13.05 9.43
CA ASN A 60 7.93 -12.41 10.37
C ASN A 60 8.09 -10.92 10.07
N VAL A 61 8.52 -10.15 11.06
CA VAL A 61 8.98 -8.75 10.90
C VAL A 61 10.00 -8.66 9.77
N MET A 62 9.83 -7.68 8.90
CA MET A 62 10.63 -7.42 7.71
C MET A 62 11.60 -6.27 7.94
N GLY A 63 12.86 -6.49 7.57
CA GLY A 63 13.90 -5.47 7.54
C GLY A 63 13.85 -4.67 6.23
N ASP A 64 15.02 -4.44 5.65
CA ASP A 64 15.16 -3.79 4.35
C ASP A 64 14.58 -4.65 3.23
N PHE A 65 14.17 -4.00 2.14
CA PHE A 65 13.66 -4.71 0.97
C PHE A 65 14.72 -5.66 0.40
N SER A 66 14.31 -6.87 0.04
CA SER A 66 15.16 -7.86 -0.62
C SER A 66 14.34 -8.73 -1.56
N ASP A 67 15.00 -9.32 -2.55
CA ASP A 67 14.38 -10.25 -3.51
C ASP A 67 13.91 -11.57 -2.88
N SER A 68 14.17 -11.78 -1.58
CA SER A 68 13.64 -12.93 -0.82
C SER A 68 12.20 -12.71 -0.31
N LEU A 69 11.70 -11.48 -0.39
CA LEU A 69 10.36 -11.14 0.07
C LEU A 69 9.33 -11.43 -1.01
N ASP A 70 8.16 -11.89 -0.57
CA ASP A 70 6.98 -11.94 -1.41
C ASP A 70 6.34 -10.58 -1.47
N TYR A 71 6.08 -10.07 -2.67
CA TYR A 71 5.60 -8.70 -2.82
C TYR A 71 4.75 -8.47 -4.06
N VAL A 72 4.00 -7.39 -4.01
CA VAL A 72 3.29 -6.81 -5.15
C VAL A 72 3.70 -5.37 -5.33
N LYS A 73 3.82 -4.93 -6.58
CA LYS A 73 4.15 -3.55 -6.93
C LYS A 73 2.95 -2.85 -7.52
N VAL A 74 2.60 -1.73 -6.91
CA VAL A 74 1.41 -0.94 -7.22
C VAL A 74 1.85 0.44 -7.69
N TYR A 75 1.54 0.82 -8.92
CA TYR A 75 1.95 2.13 -9.47
C TYR A 75 1.04 3.25 -8.97
N LYS A 76 1.64 4.40 -8.60
CA LYS A 76 0.90 5.61 -8.21
C LYS A 76 0.20 6.19 -9.44
N GLY A 77 -1.07 6.58 -9.31
CA GLY A 77 -1.91 7.10 -10.41
C GLY A 77 -3.11 7.89 -9.89
N ASN A 78 -4.04 8.31 -10.76
CA ASN A 78 -5.18 9.13 -10.31
C ASN A 78 -6.21 8.38 -9.45
N ASP A 79 -6.28 7.04 -9.56
CA ASP A 79 -7.22 6.17 -8.81
C ASP A 79 -6.51 4.91 -8.29
N TYR A 80 -5.39 5.06 -7.59
CA TYR A 80 -4.55 3.95 -7.13
C TYR A 80 -4.95 3.39 -5.75
N GLY A 81 -6.21 3.02 -5.62
CA GLY A 81 -6.62 2.13 -4.52
C GLY A 81 -6.13 0.71 -4.82
N THR A 82 -5.49 0.07 -3.84
CA THR A 82 -5.25 -1.38 -3.89
C THR A 82 -5.84 -1.99 -2.63
N GLY A 83 -6.65 -3.03 -2.81
CA GLY A 83 -7.13 -3.85 -1.73
C GLY A 83 -6.52 -5.24 -1.84
N ILE A 84 -6.50 -5.95 -0.72
CA ILE A 84 -6.06 -7.33 -0.63
C ILE A 84 -7.10 -8.08 0.18
N LEU A 85 -7.55 -9.21 -0.35
CA LEU A 85 -8.37 -10.16 0.38
C LEU A 85 -7.49 -11.29 0.88
N LEU A 86 -7.55 -11.49 2.19
CA LEU A 86 -6.87 -12.56 2.92
C LEU A 86 -7.91 -13.56 3.41
N ASP A 87 -7.61 -14.84 3.25
CA ASP A 87 -8.32 -15.91 3.92
C ASP A 87 -7.48 -16.39 5.13
N PRO A 88 -7.91 -16.17 6.38
CA PRO A 88 -7.24 -16.68 7.57
C PRO A 88 -7.03 -18.21 7.59
N ASN A 89 -7.88 -18.97 6.90
CA ASN A 89 -7.76 -20.42 6.77
C ASN A 89 -6.76 -20.82 5.69
N GLU A 90 -6.63 -20.02 4.63
CA GLU A 90 -5.67 -20.20 3.54
C GLU A 90 -4.59 -19.10 3.52
N LYS A 91 -3.82 -19.00 4.61
CA LYS A 91 -2.80 -17.95 4.84
C LYS A 91 -1.76 -17.76 3.72
N MET A 92 -1.65 -18.73 2.82
CA MET A 92 -0.69 -18.75 1.72
C MET A 92 -1.26 -18.14 0.43
N VAL A 93 -2.54 -17.78 0.41
CA VAL A 93 -3.23 -17.23 -0.77
C VAL A 93 -3.56 -15.77 -0.54
N ILE A 94 -3.07 -14.93 -1.45
CA ILE A 94 -3.30 -13.49 -1.42
C ILE A 94 -4.12 -13.13 -2.66
N HIS A 95 -5.33 -12.63 -2.44
CA HIS A 95 -6.18 -12.16 -3.52
C HIS A 95 -6.10 -10.64 -3.60
N ILE A 96 -6.12 -10.09 -4.82
CA ILE A 96 -5.84 -8.68 -5.02
C ILE A 96 -7.07 -8.00 -5.61
N LEU A 97 -7.48 -6.92 -4.97
CA LEU A 97 -8.60 -6.08 -5.37
C LEU A 97 -8.06 -4.82 -6.07
N GLY A 98 -8.64 -4.52 -7.22
CA GLY A 98 -8.28 -3.35 -8.02
C GLY A 98 -7.30 -3.65 -9.16
N ASN A 99 -7.12 -2.64 -10.00
CA ASN A 99 -6.51 -2.69 -11.32
C ASN A 99 -5.10 -2.05 -11.36
N SER A 100 -4.58 -1.61 -10.22
CA SER A 100 -3.30 -0.88 -10.11
C SER A 100 -2.07 -1.77 -10.03
N LEU A 101 -2.26 -3.11 -10.02
CA LEU A 101 -1.17 -4.08 -9.94
C LEU A 101 -0.58 -4.36 -11.31
N LYS A 102 0.76 -4.28 -11.42
CA LYS A 102 1.47 -4.63 -12.65
C LYS A 102 2.54 -5.70 -12.48
N GLU A 103 3.12 -5.83 -11.29
CA GLU A 103 4.24 -6.74 -11.05
C GLU A 103 4.11 -7.42 -9.69
N ARG A 104 4.55 -8.68 -9.60
CA ARG A 104 4.46 -9.53 -8.43
C ARG A 104 5.66 -10.46 -8.35
N HIS A 105 6.13 -10.74 -7.14
CA HIS A 105 7.15 -11.74 -6.85
C HIS A 105 6.64 -12.67 -5.76
N TRP A 106 6.72 -13.98 -6.02
CA TRP A 106 6.20 -15.03 -5.15
C TRP A 106 7.22 -16.16 -5.05
N GLN A 107 7.66 -16.45 -3.84
CA GLN A 107 8.49 -17.56 -3.39
C GLN A 107 7.67 -18.47 -2.47
N LYS A 108 6.93 -17.90 -1.52
CA LYS A 108 6.16 -18.66 -0.51
C LYS A 108 4.65 -18.53 -0.71
N TYR A 109 4.11 -17.31 -0.77
CA TYR A 109 2.69 -17.08 -1.03
C TYR A 109 2.36 -17.30 -2.52
N LYS A 110 1.09 -17.47 -2.84
CA LYS A 110 0.59 -17.51 -4.21
C LYS A 110 -0.54 -16.51 -4.38
N GLN A 111 -0.66 -15.96 -5.59
CA GLN A 111 -1.83 -15.16 -5.92
C GLN A 111 -3.04 -16.09 -6.11
N GLY A 112 -4.16 -15.71 -5.47
CA GLY A 112 -5.47 -16.29 -5.75
C GLY A 112 -6.04 -15.77 -7.08
N ASP A 113 -7.36 -15.61 -7.13
CA ASP A 113 -8.02 -15.09 -8.32
C ASP A 113 -7.55 -13.67 -8.69
N LYS A 114 -7.44 -13.43 -10.00
CA LYS A 114 -6.70 -12.29 -10.55
C LYS A 114 -7.46 -10.97 -10.48
N GLU A 115 -8.79 -11.01 -10.45
CA GLU A 115 -9.67 -9.84 -10.40
C GLU A 115 -10.93 -10.20 -9.61
N ILE A 116 -10.92 -9.93 -8.31
CA ILE A 116 -12.12 -10.06 -7.50
C ILE A 116 -12.88 -8.74 -7.55
N SER A 117 -14.15 -8.83 -7.95
CA SER A 117 -15.09 -7.72 -7.92
C SER A 117 -16.03 -7.89 -6.72
N SER A 118 -16.59 -6.79 -6.21
CA SER A 118 -17.53 -6.83 -5.07
C SER A 118 -18.83 -7.58 -5.38
N ASN A 119 -19.14 -7.81 -6.67
CA ASN A 119 -20.25 -8.64 -7.11
C ASN A 119 -19.93 -10.15 -7.18
N ASP A 120 -18.69 -10.55 -6.89
CA ASP A 120 -18.30 -11.96 -6.86
C ASP A 120 -18.92 -12.66 -5.66
N THR A 121 -19.83 -13.60 -5.95
CA THR A 121 -20.58 -14.33 -4.94
C THR A 121 -19.74 -15.36 -4.19
N VAL A 122 -18.51 -15.66 -4.61
CA VAL A 122 -17.58 -16.48 -3.83
C VAL A 122 -17.14 -15.74 -2.58
N TYR A 123 -16.82 -14.44 -2.72
CA TYR A 123 -16.22 -13.62 -1.67
C TYR A 123 -17.23 -12.71 -0.97
N PHE A 124 -18.30 -12.30 -1.66
CA PHE A 124 -19.28 -11.34 -1.14
C PHE A 124 -20.70 -11.90 -1.10
N GLU A 125 -21.49 -11.42 -0.15
CA GLU A 125 -22.91 -11.66 0.02
C GLU A 125 -23.66 -10.35 -0.24
N LYS A 126 -24.61 -10.36 -1.18
CA LYS A 126 -25.45 -9.20 -1.48
C LYS A 126 -26.47 -9.02 -0.35
N LYS A 127 -26.53 -7.81 0.21
CA LYS A 127 -27.53 -7.40 1.20
C LYS A 127 -28.84 -7.02 0.53
N GLU A 128 -29.93 -7.06 1.30
CA GLU A 128 -31.28 -6.67 0.84
C GLU A 128 -31.34 -5.20 0.39
N ASP A 129 -30.51 -4.31 0.97
CA ASP A 129 -30.39 -2.90 0.60
C ASP A 129 -29.58 -2.66 -0.70
N GLY A 130 -29.10 -3.72 -1.34
CA GLY A 130 -28.28 -3.66 -2.56
C GLY A 130 -26.79 -3.50 -2.31
N GLY A 131 -26.34 -3.38 -1.05
CA GLY A 131 -24.92 -3.40 -0.68
C GLY A 131 -24.30 -4.79 -0.75
N TYR A 132 -22.98 -4.87 -0.54
CA TYR A 132 -22.24 -6.13 -0.47
C TYR A 132 -21.54 -6.27 0.89
N LEU A 133 -21.58 -7.47 1.46
CA LEU A 133 -20.91 -7.85 2.69
C LEU A 133 -19.84 -8.89 2.39
N LEU A 134 -18.65 -8.73 2.94
CA LEU A 134 -17.60 -9.73 2.81
C LEU A 134 -17.99 -11.02 3.56
N LYS A 135 -17.86 -12.18 2.92
CA LYS A 135 -18.17 -13.48 3.54
C LYS A 135 -17.09 -13.88 4.53
N TYR A 136 -17.48 -14.61 5.56
CA TYR A 136 -16.52 -15.31 6.42
C TYR A 136 -15.83 -16.42 5.61
N PRO A 137 -14.50 -16.65 5.76
CA PRO A 137 -13.58 -16.08 6.75
C PRO A 137 -12.81 -14.83 6.28
N TYR A 138 -13.11 -14.30 5.09
CA TYR A 138 -12.27 -13.33 4.41
C TYR A 138 -12.14 -12.00 5.16
N ILE A 139 -10.99 -11.36 4.95
CA ILE A 139 -10.65 -10.05 5.49
C ILE A 139 -10.07 -9.21 4.37
N GLU A 140 -10.60 -8.01 4.22
CA GLU A 140 -10.15 -7.02 3.25
C GLU A 140 -9.18 -6.05 3.92
N ILE A 141 -7.99 -5.91 3.35
CA ILE A 141 -7.01 -4.89 3.69
C ILE A 141 -6.95 -3.90 2.52
N SER A 142 -7.42 -2.68 2.73
CA SER A 142 -7.38 -1.60 1.77
C SER A 142 -6.22 -0.65 2.08
N PHE A 143 -5.48 -0.28 1.04
CA PHE A 143 -4.39 0.69 1.10
C PHE A 143 -4.87 1.97 0.41
N GLU A 144 -5.11 3.01 1.22
CA GLU A 144 -5.34 4.37 0.76
C GLU A 144 -3.99 5.07 0.71
N LEU A 145 -3.40 5.07 -0.48
CA LEU A 145 -2.13 5.71 -0.76
C LEU A 145 -2.45 7.04 -1.47
N VAL A 146 -1.96 8.18 -0.97
CA VAL A 146 -2.09 9.50 -1.62
C VAL A 146 -0.78 10.29 -1.50
N GLY A 147 -0.04 10.41 -2.59
CA GLY A 147 1.28 11.02 -2.63
C GLY A 147 2.26 10.29 -1.70
N SER A 148 2.54 10.93 -0.57
CA SER A 148 3.40 10.45 0.52
C SER A 148 2.66 9.86 1.71
N SER A 149 1.33 10.07 1.73
CA SER A 149 0.45 9.60 2.78
C SER A 149 0.03 8.17 2.49
N GLU A 150 0.02 7.37 3.55
CA GLU A 150 -0.44 6.00 3.53
C GLU A 150 -1.38 5.77 4.70
N LYS A 151 -2.52 5.15 4.40
CA LYS A 151 -3.47 4.69 5.40
C LYS A 151 -3.89 3.27 5.05
N VAL A 152 -3.73 2.37 6.01
CA VAL A 152 -4.10 0.96 5.86
C VAL A 152 -5.36 0.70 6.68
N LEU A 153 -6.34 0.08 6.04
CA LEU A 153 -7.67 -0.12 6.55
C LEU A 153 -8.04 -1.60 6.47
N SER A 154 -8.56 -2.17 7.55
CA SER A 154 -9.10 -3.53 7.55
C SER A 154 -10.63 -3.55 7.64
N LYS A 155 -11.25 -4.49 6.94
CA LYS A 155 -12.67 -4.81 7.07
C LYS A 155 -12.87 -6.32 7.03
N ASN A 156 -13.72 -6.81 7.93
CA ASN A 156 -14.17 -8.20 7.95
C ASN A 156 -15.71 -8.22 7.86
N ARG A 157 -16.31 -9.40 7.94
CA ARG A 157 -17.78 -9.56 7.91
C ARG A 157 -18.51 -8.80 9.01
N ASP A 158 -17.93 -8.75 10.20
CA ASP A 158 -18.59 -8.19 11.39
C ASP A 158 -18.52 -6.66 11.43
N ASN A 159 -17.64 -6.07 10.60
CA ASN A 159 -17.39 -4.64 10.57
C ASN A 159 -18.25 -3.93 9.52
N ILE A 160 -19.12 -3.04 10.00
CA ILE A 160 -19.91 -2.14 9.13
C ILE A 160 -18.98 -1.15 8.41
N TYR A 161 -17.92 -0.70 9.09
CA TYR A 161 -16.96 0.28 8.61
C TYR A 161 -15.54 -0.28 8.61
N TYR A 162 -14.67 0.27 7.76
CA TYR A 162 -13.23 0.01 7.82
C TYR A 162 -12.64 0.49 9.14
N THR A 163 -11.75 -0.30 9.72
CA THR A 163 -10.95 0.05 10.89
C THR A 163 -9.52 0.35 10.45
N GLU A 164 -8.94 1.45 10.91
CA GLU A 164 -7.57 1.81 10.57
C GLU A 164 -6.56 0.94 11.33
N ILE A 165 -5.55 0.44 10.62
CA ILE A 165 -4.43 -0.31 11.17
C ILE A 165 -3.25 0.65 11.32
N LYS A 166 -2.69 0.74 12.52
CA LYS A 166 -1.53 1.59 12.78
C LYS A 166 -0.23 0.85 12.45
N PRO A 167 0.79 1.58 11.94
CA PRO A 167 2.12 1.01 11.80
C PRO A 167 2.67 0.51 13.14
N ILE A 168 3.49 -0.53 13.08
CA ILE A 168 4.30 -1.03 14.19
C ILE A 168 5.76 -0.60 13.97
N ASP A 169 6.45 -0.32 15.07
CA ASP A 169 7.87 0.03 15.09
C ASP A 169 8.77 -1.19 14.77
#